data_AF-A0A455U5E0-F1
#
_entry.id   AF-A0A455U5E0-F1
#
_cell.length_a   1.000
_cell.length_b   1.000
_cell.length_c   1.000
_cell.angle_alpha   90.00
_cell.angle_beta   90.00
_cell.angle_gamma   90.00
#
_symmetry.space_group_name_H-M   'P 1'
#
loop_
_entity.id
_entity.type
_entity.pdbx_description
1 polymer ?
#
loop_
_entity_poly.entity_id
_entity_poly.type
_entity_poly.pdbx_seq_one_letter_code
_entity_poly.pdbx_strand_id
1 'polypeptide(L)' 'MHGDSDGIVPFEVSGKRAQELLPNAQTEVIKGGPHGLNATHPDEFNRALITFLDS' A
#
# COMPACT_ATOMS: atom_id res chain seq x y z
N MET A 1 -0.67 0.46 -2.72
CA MET A 1 0.19 -0.14 -1.68
C MET A 1 0.22 0.82 -0.50
N HIS A 2 -0.24 0.39 0.68
CA HIS A 2 -0.24 1.19 1.90
C HIS A 2 -0.02 0.29 3.12
N GLY A 3 0.61 0.80 4.18
CA GLY A 3 0.82 0.04 5.42
C GLY A 3 -0.31 0.29 6.42
N ASP A 4 -0.92 -0.75 6.97
CA ASP A 4 -2.04 -0.57 7.93
C ASP A 4 -1.61 -0.02 9.30
N SER A 5 -0.30 0.05 9.53
CA SER A 5 0.33 0.57 10.75
C SER A 5 1.08 1.89 10.48
N ASP A 6 0.73 2.59 9.40
CA ASP A 6 1.27 3.91 9.07
C ASP A 6 0.76 4.97 10.07
N GLY A 7 1.63 5.35 11.01
CA GLY A 7 1.36 6.41 11.99
C GLY A 7 1.60 7.84 11.49
N ILE A 8 2.08 8.03 10.25
CA ILE A 8 2.34 9.35 9.65
C ILE A 8 1.23 9.73 8.68
N VAL A 9 0.83 8.80 7.81
CA VAL A 9 -0.23 8.98 6.82
C VAL A 9 -1.23 7.82 6.94
N PRO A 10 -2.28 7.94 7.79
CA PRO A 10 -3.19 6.82 8.06
C PRO A 10 -3.97 6.36 6.82
N PHE A 11 -4.12 5.05 6.63
CA PHE A 11 -4.69 4.45 5.42
C PHE A 11 -6.13 4.92 5.14
N GLU A 12 -6.97 4.98 6.18
CA GLU A 12 -8.40 5.26 6.12
C GLU A 12 -8.70 6.65 5.55
N VAL A 13 -7.79 7.61 5.77
CA VAL A 13 -7.96 9.00 5.32
C VAL A 13 -7.12 9.33 4.09
N SER A 14 -6.33 8.38 3.58
CA SER A 14 -5.40 8.57 2.46
C SER A 14 -5.60 7.49 1.38
N GLY A 15 -4.84 6.39 1.42
CA GLY A 15 -4.84 5.33 0.41
C GLY A 15 -6.23 4.77 0.11
N LYS A 16 -7.09 4.63 1.13
CA LYS A 16 -8.48 4.20 0.95
C LYS A 16 -9.30 5.20 0.13
N ARG A 17 -9.15 6.50 0.39
CA ARG A 17 -9.84 7.55 -0.39
C ARG A 17 -9.33 7.62 -1.82
N ALA A 18 -8.02 7.41 -2.04
CA ALA A 18 -7.45 7.34 -3.37
C ALA A 18 -8.07 6.19 -4.19
N GLN A 19 -8.27 5.02 -3.57
CA GLN A 19 -8.97 3.90 -4.20
C GLN A 19 -10.41 4.24 -4.58
N GLU A 20 -11.16 4.90 -3.68
CA GLU A 20 -12.54 5.30 -3.93
C GLU A 20 -12.68 6.29 -5.11
N LEU A 21 -11.64 7.11 -5.36
CA LEU A 21 -11.61 8.09 -6.45
C LEU A 21 -11.10 7.53 -7.79
N LEU A 22 -10.36 6.42 -7.76
CA LEU A 22 -9.72 5.83 -8.93
C LEU A 22 -10.32 4.44 -9.20
N PRO A 23 -11.36 4.34 -10.05
CA PRO A 23 -12.13 3.10 -10.23
C PRO A 23 -11.30 1.92 -10.78
N ASN A 24 -10.15 2.20 -11.40
CA ASN A 24 -9.24 1.19 -11.93
C ASN A 24 -8.01 0.96 -11.01
N ALA A 25 -7.96 1.58 -9.84
CA ALA A 25 -6.84 1.40 -8.92
C ALA A 25 -6.89 0.00 -8.27
N GLN A 26 -5.72 -0.63 -8.16
CA GLN A 26 -5.51 -1.82 -7.35
C GLN A 26 -4.93 -1.39 -6.00
N THR A 27 -5.60 -1.79 -4.91
CA THR A 27 -5.14 -1.48 -3.55
C THR A 27 -4.60 -2.71 -2.86
N GLU A 28 -3.29 -2.68 -2.62
CA GLU A 28 -2.62 -3.62 -1.71
C GLU A 28 -2.39 -2.96 -0.34
N VAL A 29 -2.76 -3.66 0.73
CA VAL A 29 -2.51 -3.25 2.12
C VAL A 29 -1.52 -4.20 2.77
N ILE A 30 -0.37 -3.69 3.21
CA ILE A 30 0.70 -4.47 3.85
C ILE A 30 0.49 -4.43 5.36
N LYS A 31 0.11 -5.58 5.92
CA LYS A 31 -0.17 -5.76 7.34
C LYS A 31 1.06 -5.50 8.19
N GLY A 32 0.93 -4.68 9.23
CA GLY A 32 2.03 -4.25 10.09
C GLY A 32 2.95 -3.19 9.46
N GLY A 33 2.72 -2.81 8.21
CA GLY A 33 3.58 -1.88 7.47
C GLY A 33 3.53 -0.46 8.06
N PRO A 34 4.67 0.16 8.43
CA PRO A 34 4.74 1.58 8.81
C PRO A 34 4.80 2.46 7.56
N HIS A 35 4.94 3.78 7.72
CA HIS A 35 5.11 4.71 6.58
C HIS A 35 6.23 4.29 5.62
N GLY A 36 7.39 3.89 6.16
CA GLY A 36 8.54 3.38 5.42
C GLY A 36 8.46 1.89 5.07
N LEU A 37 7.29 1.38 4.70
CA LEU A 37 7.08 -0.06 4.45
C LEU A 37 7.92 -0.61 3.28
N ASN A 38 8.32 0.22 2.31
CA ASN A 38 9.20 -0.19 1.23
C ASN A 38 10.62 -0.58 1.71
N ALA A 39 11.03 -0.11 2.89
CA ALA A 39 12.31 -0.48 3.51
C ALA A 39 12.17 -1.54 4.61
N THR A 40 11.07 -1.50 5.38
CA THR A 40 10.85 -2.39 6.53
C THR A 40 10.14 -3.70 6.18
N HIS A 41 9.35 -3.71 5.09
CA HIS A 41 8.62 -4.85 4.54
C HIS A 41 8.95 -5.00 3.04
N PRO A 42 10.25 -5.10 2.68
CA PRO A 42 10.67 -5.03 1.29
C PRO A 42 10.15 -6.23 0.47
N ASP A 43 10.01 -7.40 1.08
CA ASP A 43 9.58 -8.61 0.36
C ASP A 43 8.09 -8.52 -0.04
N GLU A 44 7.23 -8.07 0.87
CA GLU A 44 5.81 -7.83 0.61
C GLU A 44 5.63 -6.70 -0.40
N PHE A 45 6.35 -5.58 -0.20
CA PHE A 45 6.28 -4.43 -1.10
C PHE A 45 6.73 -4.79 -2.52
N ASN A 46 7.89 -5.44 -2.67
CA ASN A 46 8.44 -5.78 -3.97
C ASN A 46 7.56 -6.82 -4.68
N ARG A 47 7.01 -7.79 -3.95
CA ARG A 47 6.08 -8.78 -4.51
C ARG A 47 4.81 -8.13 -5.05
N ALA A 48 4.21 -7.24 -4.27
CA ALA A 48 3.03 -6.50 -4.70
C ALA A 48 3.31 -5.64 -5.94
N LEU A 49 4.47 -4.96 -5.97
CA LEU A 49 4.88 -4.13 -7.09
C LEU A 49 5.12 -4.96 -8.37
N ILE A 50 5.86 -6.06 -8.28
CA ILE A 50 6.12 -6.94 -9.43
C ILE A 50 4.80 -7.53 -9.96
N THR A 51 3.92 -7.99 -9.07
CA THR A 51 2.60 -8.53 -9.45
C THR A 51 1.77 -7.51 -10.22
N PHE A 52 1.82 -6.23 -9.81
CA PHE A 52 1.14 -5.15 -10.51
C PHE A 52 1.76 -4.86 -11.90
N LEU A 53 3.09 -4.96 -12.04
CA LEU A 53 3.77 -4.71 -13.32
C LEU A 53 3.56 -5.83 -14.35
N ASP A 54 3.31 -7.05 -13.87
CA ASP A 54 3.07 -8.23 -14.71
C ASP A 54 1.59 -8.41 -15.12
N SER A 55 0.69 -7.49 -14.74
CA SER A 55 -0.76 -7.57 -15.00
C SER A 55 -1.24 -6.90 -16.28
#